data_AF-A0A9Q1H8C0-F1
#
_entry.id   AF-A0A9Q1H8C0-F1
#
_cell.length_a   1.000
_cell.length_b   1.000
_cell.length_c   1.000
_cell.angle_alpha   90.00
_cell.angle_beta   90.00
_cell.angle_gamma   90.00
#
_symmetry.space_group_name_H-M   'P 1'
#
loop_
_entity.id
_entity.type
_entity.pdbx_description
1 polymer ?
#
loop_
_entity_poly.entity_id
_entity_poly.type
_entity_poly.pdbx_seq_one_letter_code
_entity_poly.pdbx_strand_id
1 'polypeptide(L)' 'MSLSTGSFPESQKVAHVRPLLKKAGLDRENLKNYRPVASLKFLGKTIERVVSSRINDHIL' A
#
# COMPACT_ATOMS: atom_id res chain seq x y z
N MET A 1 14.38 -7.01 -13.85
CA MET A 1 13.53 -5.98 -13.20
C MET A 1 12.24 -6.66 -12.77
N SER A 2 11.63 -6.31 -11.64
CA SER A 2 10.56 -7.11 -10.99
C SER A 2 9.44 -7.62 -11.90
N LEU A 3 9.04 -6.87 -12.93
CA LEU A 3 7.99 -7.27 -13.87
C LEU A 3 8.46 -8.27 -14.94
N SER A 4 9.75 -8.25 -15.28
CA SER A 4 10.35 -9.20 -16.24
C SER A 4 10.85 -10.47 -15.57
N THR A 5 11.28 -10.38 -14.31
CA THR A 5 11.85 -11.51 -13.55
C THR A 5 10.90 -12.07 -12.49
N GLY A 6 9.70 -11.48 -12.31
CA GLY A 6 8.74 -11.87 -11.27
C GLY A 6 9.21 -11.62 -9.82
N SER A 7 10.40 -11.05 -9.63
CA SER A 7 11.02 -10.90 -8.30
C SER A 7 10.93 -9.46 -7.81
N PHE A 8 10.15 -9.25 -6.75
CA PHE A 8 10.00 -7.94 -6.11
C PHE A 8 11.18 -7.67 -5.14
N PRO A 9 11.86 -6.51 -5.25
CA PRO A 9 13.03 -6.22 -4.41
C PRO A 9 12.69 -6.20 -2.93
N GLU A 10 13.53 -6.82 -2.11
CA GLU A 10 13.32 -6.92 -0.66
C GLU A 10 13.30 -5.55 0.03
N SER A 11 14.10 -4.60 -0.45
CA SER A 11 14.10 -3.21 0.01
C SER A 11 12.77 -2.48 -0.21
N GLN A 12 11.93 -2.96 -1.13
CA GLN A 12 10.60 -2.43 -1.44
C GLN A 12 9.47 -3.26 -0.79
N LYS A 13 9.76 -4.46 -0.26
CA LYS A 13 8.81 -5.28 0.52
C LYS A 13 8.52 -4.69 1.91
N VAL A 14 9.31 -3.73 2.35
CA VAL A 14 9.16 -3.06 3.65
C VAL A 14 8.31 -1.79 3.48
N ALA A 15 7.29 -1.65 4.33
CA ALA A 15 6.42 -0.48 4.39
C ALA A 15 6.33 0.08 5.81
N HIS A 16 6.15 1.40 5.93
CA HIS A 16 5.92 2.03 7.23
C HIS A 16 4.44 1.94 7.59
N VAL A 17 4.10 1.21 8.65
CA VAL A 17 2.72 1.11 9.14
C VAL A 17 2.40 2.35 9.97
N ARG A 18 1.35 3.08 9.58
CA ARG A 18 0.85 4.25 10.30
C ARG A 18 -0.61 4.04 10.72
N PRO A 19 -0.97 4.28 11.98
CA PRO A 19 -2.36 4.27 12.39
C PRO A 19 -3.07 5.52 11.81
N LEU A 20 -4.12 5.29 11.03
CA LEU A 20 -4.95 6.35 10.46
C LEU A 20 -6.37 6.25 11.04
N LEU A 21 -6.95 7.39 11.39
CA LEU A 21 -8.32 7.45 11.89
C LEU A 21 -9.32 6.99 10.80
N LYS A 22 -10.29 6.15 11.19
CA LYS A 22 -11.24 5.54 10.24
C LYS A 22 -12.14 6.59 9.54
N LYS A 23 -12.54 7.63 10.27
CA LYS A 23 -13.39 8.74 9.82
C LYS A 23 -12.94 10.05 10.49
N ALA A 24 -13.11 11.17 9.81
CA ALA A 24 -12.90 12.50 10.40
C ALA A 24 -13.93 12.75 11.51
N GLY A 25 -13.49 13.28 12.65
CA GLY A 25 -14.36 13.58 13.81
C GLY A 25 -14.56 12.45 14.83
N LEU A 26 -13.92 11.29 14.64
CA LEU A 26 -13.87 10.25 15.68
C LEU A 26 -12.93 10.66 16.82
N ASP A 27 -13.24 10.18 18.02
CA ASP A 27 -12.41 10.35 19.20
C ASP A 27 -11.00 9.77 18.97
N ARG A 28 -9.98 10.60 19.22
CA ARG A 28 -8.56 10.30 18.99
C ARG A 28 -7.94 9.50 20.14
N GLU A 29 -8.57 9.52 21.31
CA GLU A 29 -8.14 8.76 22.49
C GLU A 29 -8.59 7.30 22.43
N ASN A 30 -9.65 7.02 21.67
CA ASN A 30 -10.12 5.66 21.46
C ASN A 30 -9.35 4.96 20.31
N LEU A 31 -8.37 4.13 20.68
CA LEU A 31 -7.53 3.37 19.74
C LEU A 31 -8.33 2.48 18.77
N LYS A 32 -9.57 2.07 19.10
CA LYS A 32 -10.44 1.29 18.20
C LYS A 32 -10.85 2.06 16.93
N ASN A 33 -10.70 3.39 16.95
CA ASN A 33 -11.04 4.26 15.83
C ASN A 33 -9.94 4.34 14.77
N TYR A 34 -8.75 3.77 15.02
CA TYR A 34 -7.66 3.74 14.05
C TYR A 34 -7.70 2.44 13.22
N ARG A 35 -7.13 2.51 12.02
CA ARG A 35 -6.77 1.35 11.21
C ARG A 35 -5.28 1.43 10.84
N PRO A 36 -4.55 0.31 10.80
CA PRO A 36 -3.20 0.30 10.28
C PRO A 36 -3.23 0.51 8.76
N VAL A 37 -2.38 1.42 8.26
CA VAL A 37 -2.17 1.64 6.82
C VAL A 37 -0.69 1.49 6.51
N ALA A 38 -0.35 0.62 5.57
CA ALA A 38 1.02 0.43 5.10
C ALA A 38 1.39 1.51 4.07
N SER A 39 2.34 2.38 4.42
CA SER A 39 2.92 3.35 3.49
C SER A 39 4.15 2.75 2.82
N LEU A 40 3.96 2.26 1.59
CA LEU A 40 5.05 1.78 0.74
C LEU A 40 5.96 2.93 0.29
N LYS A 41 7.22 2.60 0.00
CA LYS A 41 8.16 3.53 -0.62
C LYS A 41 7.68 3.89 -2.03
N PHE A 42 8.10 5.06 -2.52
CA PHE A 42 7.67 5.60 -3.81
C PHE A 42 7.77 4.58 -4.95
N LEU A 43 8.90 3.86 -5.07
CA LEU A 43 9.11 2.87 -6.13
C LEU A 43 8.16 1.67 -6.00
N GLY A 44 8.00 1.09 -4.81
CA GLY A 44 7.03 0.02 -4.56
C GLY A 44 5.60 0.43 -4.94
N LYS A 45 5.18 1.64 -4.57
CA LYS A 45 3.86 2.20 -4.89
C LYS A 45 3.65 2.41 -6.39
N THR A 46 4.70 2.82 -7.11
CA THR A 46 4.65 2.97 -8.58
C THR A 46 4.51 1.61 -9.25
N ILE A 47 5.27 0.61 -8.84
CA ILE A 47 5.16 -0.76 -9.39
C ILE A 47 3.77 -1.32 -9.12
N GLU A 48 3.25 -1.20 -7.90
CA GLU A 48 1.90 -1.63 -7.54
C GLU A 48 0.85 -0.98 -8.46
N ARG A 49 0.92 0.34 -8.66
CA ARG A 49 -0.01 1.05 -9.57
C ARG A 49 0.03 0.53 -11.01
N VAL A 50 1.23 0.31 -11.56
CA VAL A 50 1.38 -0.22 -12.93
C VAL A 50 0.80 -1.62 -13.03
N VAL A 51 1.06 -2.48 -12.03
CA VAL A 51 0.52 -3.85 -11.99
C VAL A 51 -1.00 -3.82 -11.83
N SER A 52 -1.53 -3.02 -10.91
CA SER A 52 -2.98 -2.87 -10.72
C SER A 52 -3.69 -2.38 -11.98
N SER A 53 -3.10 -1.42 -12.70
CA SER A 53 -3.65 -0.97 -14.00
C SER A 53 -3.70 -2.12 -14.99
N ARG A 54 -2.59 -2.85 -15.18
CA ARG A 54 -2.54 -3.98 -16.11
C ARG A 54 -3.54 -5.08 -15.73
N ILE A 55 -3.65 -5.40 -14.43
CA ILE A 55 -4.61 -6.41 -13.95
C ILE A 55 -6.04 -5.95 -14.25
N ASN A 56 -6.38 -4.69 -13.96
CA ASN A 56 -7.69 -4.16 -14.27
C ASN A 56 -7.99 -4.24 -15.77
N ASP A 57 -7.03 -3.90 -16.64
CA ASP A 57 -7.22 -3.97 -18.10
C ASP A 57 -7.40 -5.41 -18.64
N HIS A 58 -6.98 -6.44 -17.89
CA HIS A 58 -7.08 -7.85 -18.32
C HIS A 58 -8.22 -8.62 -17.63
N ILE A 59 -8.73 -8.13 -16.51
CA ILE A 59 -9.75 -8.80 -15.69
C ILE A 59 -11.13 -8.12 -15.80
N LEU A 60 -11.17 -6.79 -16.02
CA LEU A 60 -12.40 -6.04 -16.32
C LEU A 60 -12.57 -5.91 -17.83
#